data_AF-A0A7S3CHZ9-F1
#
_entry.id   AF-A0A7S3CHZ9-F1
#
_cell.length_a   1.000
_cell.length_b   1.000
_cell.length_c   1.000
_cell.angle_alpha   90.00
_cell.angle_beta   90.00
_cell.angle_gamma   90.00
#
_symmetry.space_group_name_H-M   'P 1'
#
loop_
_entity.id
_entity.type
_entity.pdbx_description
1 polymer ?
#
loop_
_entity_poly.entity_id
_entity_poly.type
_entity_poly.pdbx_seq_one_letter_code
_entity_poly.pdbx_strand_id
1 'polypeptide(L)'
;MFSALAFDEDRIRDKVNLFVAFAPVTNIAKTSNEFMKSMAENVDTIQWWIELLQVKEYFGGDWSMIPRTICAFAREACEATLDLVLKSRNFELKEPYLISDYDRLLVNPVSYKQLIHFGQIINMDRFQLYDYFNEGSGRNKALYGLRGVPAIPISEIQ
;
A
#
# COMPACT_ATOMS: atom_id res chain seq x y z
N MET A 1 11.10 -1.70 -5.84
CA MET A 1 12.05 -1.44 -6.95
C MET A 1 12.81 -0.14 -6.72
N PHE A 2 12.15 1.02 -6.65
CA PHE A 2 12.80 2.30 -6.31
C PHE A 2 13.68 2.22 -5.06
N SER A 3 13.18 1.61 -3.97
CA SER A 3 13.97 1.40 -2.75
C SER A 3 15.25 0.59 -2.98
N ALA A 4 15.17 -0.50 -3.74
CA ALA A 4 16.30 -1.39 -3.97
C ALA A 4 17.35 -0.77 -4.92
N LEU A 5 16.92 0.08 -5.85
CA LEU A 5 17.81 0.90 -6.67
C LEU A 5 18.44 2.04 -5.86
N ALA A 6 17.70 2.64 -4.92
CA ALA A 6 18.14 3.77 -4.12
C ALA A 6 19.14 3.37 -3.02
N PHE A 7 18.98 2.23 -2.37
CA PHE A 7 19.86 1.80 -1.26
C PHE A 7 21.15 1.13 -1.70
N ASP A 8 21.52 1.25 -2.97
CA ASP A 8 22.70 0.63 -3.56
C ASP A 8 22.83 -0.85 -3.16
N GLU A 9 21.75 -1.62 -3.30
CA GLU A 9 21.91 -3.07 -3.22
C GLU A 9 22.75 -3.49 -4.42
N ASP A 10 24.06 -3.73 -4.20
CA ASP A 10 25.07 -4.18 -5.19
C ASP A 10 24.52 -5.27 -6.13
N ARG A 11 23.53 -6.03 -5.65
CA ARG A 11 22.88 -7.10 -6.38
C ARG A 11 21.99 -6.65 -7.54
N ILE A 12 21.47 -5.42 -7.54
CA ILE A 12 20.46 -4.93 -8.50
C ILE A 12 20.99 -3.80 -9.37
N ARG A 13 21.70 -2.80 -8.81
CA ARG A 13 22.12 -1.61 -9.56
C ARG A 13 22.92 -1.98 -10.81
N ASP A 14 23.95 -2.81 -10.66
CA ASP A 14 24.83 -3.22 -11.76
C ASP A 14 24.16 -4.16 -12.78
N LYS A 15 22.93 -4.62 -12.51
CA LYS A 15 22.18 -5.55 -13.38
C LYS A 15 21.05 -4.89 -14.15
N VAL A 16 20.69 -3.65 -13.81
CA VAL A 16 19.60 -2.92 -14.44
C VAL A 16 20.20 -1.80 -15.30
N ASN A 17 20.25 -2.03 -16.61
CA ASN A 17 20.76 -1.04 -17.57
C ASN A 17 19.72 0.05 -17.90
N LEU A 18 18.42 -0.27 -17.78
CA LEU A 18 17.33 0.66 -18.04
C LEU A 18 16.13 0.31 -17.15
N PHE A 19 15.66 1.29 -16.39
CA PHE A 19 14.43 1.18 -15.60
C PHE A 19 13.37 2.14 -16.17
N VAL A 20 12.39 1.58 -16.88
CA VAL A 20 11.24 2.34 -17.39
C VAL A 20 10.10 2.25 -16.39
N ALA A 21 9.74 3.37 -15.76
CA ALA A 21 8.63 3.44 -14.82
C ALA A 21 7.38 4.03 -15.47
N PHE A 22 6.34 3.22 -15.63
CA PHE A 22 5.02 3.70 -16.06
C PHE A 22 4.20 4.10 -14.84
N ALA A 23 3.70 5.34 -14.82
CA ALA A 23 3.03 5.95 -13.67
C ALA A 23 3.83 5.79 -12.36
N PRO A 24 5.06 6.34 -12.29
CA PRO A 24 5.92 6.18 -11.11
C PRO A 24 5.25 6.78 -9.88
N VAL A 25 5.20 6.00 -8.80
CA VAL A 25 4.64 6.43 -7.52
C VAL A 25 5.76 6.46 -6.48
N THR A 26 6.11 7.67 -6.05
CA THR A 26 7.12 7.91 -5.00
C THR A 26 6.46 8.48 -3.76
N ASN A 27 5.56 9.45 -3.90
CA ASN A 27 4.79 9.98 -2.79
C ASN A 27 3.31 10.05 -3.17
N ILE A 28 2.44 9.55 -2.28
CA ILE A 28 0.98 9.48 -2.46
C ILE A 28 0.22 10.39 -1.49
N ALA A 29 0.89 11.24 -0.72
CA ALA A 29 0.23 12.11 0.26
C ALA A 29 -0.75 13.11 -0.35
N LYS A 30 -0.54 13.49 -1.61
CA LYS A 30 -1.46 14.36 -2.36
C LYS A 30 -2.46 13.59 -3.22
N THR A 31 -2.70 12.32 -2.91
CA THR A 31 -3.68 11.50 -3.63
C THR A 31 -5.07 12.12 -3.56
N SER A 32 -5.77 12.17 -4.68
CA SER A 32 -7.19 12.54 -4.75
C SER A 32 -8.12 11.34 -4.55
N ASN A 33 -7.55 10.16 -4.29
CA ASN A 33 -8.32 8.94 -4.10
C ASN A 33 -8.90 8.89 -2.68
N GLU A 34 -10.23 9.01 -2.57
CA GLU A 34 -10.94 9.08 -1.28
C GLU A 34 -10.79 7.80 -0.44
N PHE A 35 -10.69 6.62 -1.08
CA PHE A 35 -10.41 5.37 -0.37
C PHE A 35 -9.03 5.42 0.31
N MET A 36 -8.01 5.89 -0.39
CA MET A 36 -6.65 6.00 0.16
C MET A 36 -6.59 7.02 1.31
N LYS A 37 -7.31 8.14 1.19
CA LYS A 37 -7.42 9.13 2.28
C LYS A 37 -8.12 8.56 3.51
N SER A 38 -9.28 7.95 3.32
CA SER A 38 -10.06 7.33 4.41
C SER A 38 -9.28 6.22 5.12
N MET A 39 -8.54 5.40 4.38
CA MET A 39 -7.64 4.39 4.95
C MET A 39 -6.52 5.04 5.77
N ALA A 40 -5.90 6.11 5.26
CA ALA A 40 -4.82 6.79 5.96
C ALA A 40 -5.28 7.43 7.28
N GLU A 41 -6.46 8.06 7.28
CA GLU A 41 -7.07 8.65 8.48
C GLU A 41 -7.37 7.61 9.58
N ASN A 42 -7.67 6.37 9.18
CA ASN A 42 -8.06 5.29 10.09
C ASN A 42 -6.98 4.21 10.23
N VAL A 43 -5.73 4.49 9.85
CA VAL A 43 -4.68 3.48 9.71
C VAL A 43 -4.41 2.69 11.00
N ASP A 44 -4.42 3.35 12.15
CA ASP A 44 -4.19 2.71 13.45
C ASP A 44 -5.35 1.78 13.85
N THR A 45 -6.59 2.25 13.66
CA THR A 45 -7.81 1.46 13.90
C THR A 45 -7.83 0.22 13.00
N ILE A 46 -7.52 0.40 11.72
CA ILE A 46 -7.47 -0.67 10.74
C ILE A 46 -6.37 -1.68 11.12
N GLN A 47 -5.16 -1.22 11.44
CA GLN A 47 -4.05 -2.07 11.87
C GLN A 47 -4.43 -2.92 13.09
N TRP A 48 -5.05 -2.31 14.10
CA TRP A 48 -5.49 -3.00 15.31
C TRP A 48 -6.47 -4.15 15.00
N TRP A 49 -7.47 -3.90 14.15
CA TRP A 49 -8.44 -4.94 13.76
C TRP A 49 -7.81 -6.08 12.97
N ILE A 50 -6.92 -5.76 12.02
CA ILE A 50 -6.21 -6.76 11.22
C ILE A 50 -5.36 -7.66 12.12
N GLU A 51 -4.62 -7.07 13.07
CA GLU A 51 -3.79 -7.81 14.00
C GLU A 51 -4.64 -8.69 14.94
N LEU A 52 -5.76 -8.16 15.45
CA LEU A 52 -6.70 -8.92 16.27
C LEU A 52 -7.30 -10.12 15.52
N LEU A 53 -7.67 -9.92 14.25
CA LEU A 53 -8.24 -10.95 13.39
C LEU A 53 -7.17 -11.85 12.73
N GLN A 54 -5.89 -11.59 13.00
CA GLN A 54 -4.73 -12.29 12.40
C GLN A 54 -4.74 -12.32 10.87
N VAL A 55 -5.26 -11.27 10.25
CA VAL A 55 -5.31 -11.14 8.79
C VAL A 55 -3.92 -10.85 8.26
N LYS A 56 -3.33 -11.81 7.54
CA LYS A 56 -1.99 -11.64 6.96
C LYS A 56 -2.01 -11.02 5.58
N GLU A 57 -3.07 -11.27 4.81
CA GLU A 57 -3.17 -10.89 3.41
C GLU A 57 -4.53 -10.26 3.10
N TYR A 58 -4.50 -9.14 2.39
CA TYR A 58 -5.62 -8.58 1.67
C TYR A 58 -5.76 -9.30 0.33
N PHE A 59 -6.99 -9.51 -0.12
CA PHE A 59 -7.29 -10.24 -1.37
C PHE A 59 -6.81 -11.70 -1.43
N GLY A 60 -6.39 -12.28 -0.30
CA GLY A 60 -6.13 -13.71 -0.14
C GLY A 60 -7.41 -14.55 -0.04
N GLY A 61 -7.28 -15.87 0.10
CA GLY A 61 -8.42 -16.80 0.18
C GLY A 61 -9.41 -16.47 1.32
N ASP A 62 -8.91 -15.92 2.42
CA ASP A 62 -9.70 -15.52 3.59
C ASP A 62 -10.33 -14.11 3.47
N TRP A 63 -10.03 -13.37 2.40
CA TRP A 63 -10.49 -12.00 2.19
C TRP A 63 -12.01 -11.89 1.97
N SER A 64 -12.73 -12.98 1.71
CA SER A 64 -14.18 -12.91 1.50
C SER A 64 -14.98 -12.57 2.78
N MET A 65 -14.42 -12.83 3.96
CA MET A 65 -15.09 -12.63 5.25
C MET A 65 -14.83 -11.23 5.85
N ILE A 66 -13.65 -10.68 5.60
CA ILE A 66 -13.14 -9.46 6.24
C ILE A 66 -13.87 -8.18 5.82
N PRO A 67 -14.20 -7.95 4.53
CA PRO A 67 -14.99 -6.80 4.10
C PRO A 67 -16.34 -6.75 4.82
N ARG A 68 -17.00 -7.90 5.06
CA ARG A 68 -18.29 -7.90 5.78
C ARG A 68 -18.14 -7.40 7.21
N THR A 69 -17.09 -7.83 7.90
CA THR A 69 -16.81 -7.39 9.28
C THR A 69 -16.37 -5.94 9.32
N ILE A 70 -15.45 -5.51 8.44
CA ILE A 70 -15.00 -4.12 8.39
C ILE A 70 -16.15 -3.18 7.98
N CYS A 71 -16.98 -3.56 7.01
CA CYS A 71 -18.15 -2.77 6.62
C CYS A 71 -19.20 -2.63 7.72
N ALA A 72 -19.26 -3.58 8.66
CA ALA A 72 -20.16 -3.48 9.81
C ALA A 72 -19.73 -2.38 10.80
N PHE A 73 -18.43 -2.03 10.85
CA PHE A 73 -17.88 -1.08 11.83
C PHE A 73 -17.31 0.20 11.21
N ALA A 74 -16.93 0.19 9.94
CA ALA A 74 -16.36 1.30 9.19
C ALA A 74 -17.13 1.47 7.86
N ARG A 75 -18.40 1.85 7.98
CA ARG A 75 -19.33 1.99 6.83
C ARG A 75 -18.78 2.93 5.75
N GLU A 76 -18.14 4.03 6.16
CA GLU A 76 -17.52 5.03 5.27
C GLU A 76 -16.39 4.43 4.42
N ALA A 77 -15.55 3.57 5.00
CA ALA A 77 -14.48 2.89 4.28
C ALA A 77 -15.02 1.91 3.22
N CYS A 78 -16.22 1.36 3.43
CA CYS A 78 -16.86 0.46 2.48
C CYS A 78 -17.59 1.17 1.34
N GLU A 79 -18.23 2.30 1.61
CA GLU A 79 -18.75 3.18 0.56
C GLU A 79 -17.58 3.69 -0.32
N ALA A 80 -16.43 4.02 0.27
CA ALA A 80 -15.21 4.38 -0.45
C ALA A 80 -14.58 3.22 -1.25
N THR A 81 -14.68 1.97 -0.76
CA THR A 81 -14.19 0.78 -1.50
C THR A 81 -15.04 0.51 -2.75
N LEU A 82 -16.35 0.69 -2.66
CA LEU A 82 -17.25 0.56 -3.82
C LEU A 82 -16.95 1.65 -4.86
N ASP A 83 -16.72 2.88 -4.39
CA ASP A 83 -16.30 4.00 -5.23
C ASP A 83 -14.92 3.78 -5.86
N LEU A 84 -13.98 3.13 -5.18
CA LEU A 84 -12.68 2.76 -5.75
C LEU A 84 -12.87 1.82 -6.94
N VAL A 85 -13.72 0.79 -6.81
CA VAL A 85 -13.95 -0.18 -7.90
C VAL A 85 -14.74 0.46 -9.05
N LEU A 86 -15.72 1.32 -8.74
CA LEU A 86 -16.63 1.87 -9.73
C LEU A 86 -16.12 3.17 -10.39
N LYS A 87 -15.52 4.10 -9.64
CA LYS A 87 -15.04 5.40 -10.17
C LYS A 87 -13.63 5.36 -10.75
N SER A 88 -12.75 4.45 -10.31
CA SER A 88 -11.40 4.36 -10.88
C SER A 88 -11.39 3.82 -12.32
N ARG A 89 -12.50 3.23 -12.78
CA ARG A 89 -12.60 2.54 -14.07
C ARG A 89 -13.21 3.39 -15.18
N ASN A 90 -12.94 4.68 -15.18
CA ASN A 90 -13.37 5.56 -16.27
C ASN A 90 -12.44 5.42 -17.50
N PHE A 91 -12.04 4.19 -17.83
CA PHE A 91 -11.28 3.85 -19.02
C PHE A 91 -12.25 3.29 -20.06
N GLU A 92 -12.24 3.83 -21.27
CA GLU A 92 -12.94 3.20 -22.39
C GLU A 92 -12.23 1.89 -22.74
N LEU A 93 -12.76 0.78 -22.22
CA LEU A 93 -12.30 -0.54 -22.62
C LEU A 93 -12.79 -0.80 -24.04
N LYS A 94 -11.85 -1.09 -24.94
CA LYS A 94 -12.17 -1.54 -26.31
C LYS A 94 -13.02 -2.82 -26.31
N GLU A 95 -12.83 -3.66 -25.30
CA GLU A 95 -13.51 -4.96 -25.14
C GLU A 95 -14.06 -5.10 -23.70
N PRO A 96 -15.21 -4.45 -23.37
CA PRO A 96 -15.73 -4.38 -22.01
C PRO A 96 -16.17 -5.74 -21.45
N TYR A 97 -16.46 -6.73 -22.30
CA TYR A 97 -16.83 -8.08 -21.86
C TYR A 97 -15.65 -8.85 -21.21
N LEU A 98 -14.41 -8.41 -21.40
CA LEU A 98 -13.23 -9.01 -20.77
C LEU A 98 -12.98 -8.49 -19.34
N ILE A 99 -13.80 -7.57 -18.84
CA ILE A 99 -13.58 -6.94 -17.53
C ILE A 99 -13.50 -7.96 -16.39
N SER A 100 -14.29 -9.05 -16.44
CA SER A 100 -14.24 -10.12 -15.45
C SER A 100 -12.92 -10.89 -15.49
N ASP A 101 -12.34 -11.06 -16.68
CA ASP A 101 -11.06 -11.75 -16.84
C ASP A 101 -9.91 -10.86 -16.40
N TYR A 102 -9.95 -9.56 -16.72
CA TYR A 102 -9.02 -8.58 -16.18
C TYR A 102 -9.09 -8.52 -14.65
N ASP A 103 -10.29 -8.50 -14.07
CA ASP A 103 -10.46 -8.42 -12.62
C ASP A 103 -9.89 -9.62 -11.89
N ARG A 104 -10.03 -10.82 -12.44
CA ARG A 104 -9.42 -12.02 -11.88
C ARG A 104 -7.89 -11.96 -11.89
N LEU A 105 -7.29 -11.27 -12.86
CA LEU A 105 -5.84 -11.10 -12.95
C LEU A 105 -5.30 -9.97 -12.07
N LEU A 106 -6.15 -8.97 -11.78
CA LEU A 106 -5.76 -7.78 -11.03
C LEU A 106 -5.79 -7.97 -9.51
N VAL A 107 -6.49 -8.99 -9.03
CA VAL A 107 -6.61 -9.28 -7.59
C VAL A 107 -5.54 -10.30 -7.19
N ASN A 108 -4.36 -9.79 -6.83
CA ASN A 108 -3.30 -10.59 -6.22
C ASN A 108 -3.25 -10.33 -4.71
N PRO A 109 -3.03 -11.38 -3.88
CA PRO A 109 -2.90 -11.20 -2.44
C PRO A 109 -1.75 -10.25 -2.12
N VAL A 110 -1.98 -9.35 -1.17
CA VAL A 110 -0.99 -8.38 -0.73
C VAL A 110 -0.93 -8.37 0.79
N SER A 111 0.27 -8.23 1.35
CA SER A 111 0.42 -8.12 2.81
C SER A 111 -0.36 -6.91 3.33
N TYR A 112 -1.08 -7.07 4.44
CA TYR A 112 -1.76 -5.96 5.09
C TYR A 112 -0.84 -4.78 5.40
N LYS A 113 0.45 -5.07 5.69
CA LYS A 113 1.45 -4.05 5.98
C LYS A 113 1.65 -3.09 4.82
N GLN A 114 1.42 -3.50 3.58
CA GLN A 114 1.55 -2.62 2.42
C GLN A 114 0.49 -1.51 2.44
N LEU A 115 -0.73 -1.83 2.86
CA LEU A 115 -1.80 -0.84 2.98
C LEU A 115 -1.56 0.10 4.15
N ILE A 116 -1.12 -0.44 5.29
CA ILE A 116 -0.69 0.37 6.44
C ILE A 116 0.45 1.31 6.02
N HIS A 117 1.42 0.82 5.25
CA HIS A 117 2.53 1.63 4.76
C HIS A 117 2.05 2.79 3.89
N PHE A 118 1.07 2.57 3.02
CA PHE A 118 0.48 3.66 2.24
C PHE A 118 -0.18 4.72 3.13
N GLY A 119 -0.91 4.31 4.17
CA GLY A 119 -1.43 5.23 5.17
C GLY A 119 -0.33 6.05 5.85
N GLN A 120 0.78 5.41 6.22
CA GLN A 120 1.95 6.10 6.80
C GLN A 120 2.56 7.13 5.84
N ILE A 121 2.74 6.78 4.56
CA ILE A 121 3.28 7.70 3.54
C ILE A 121 2.34 8.90 3.36
N ILE A 122 1.03 8.67 3.34
CA ILE A 122 0.03 9.74 3.21
C ILE A 122 0.08 10.69 4.41
N ASN A 123 0.04 10.14 5.62
CA ASN A 123 0.00 10.94 6.85
C ASN A 123 1.30 11.71 7.12
N MET A 124 2.45 11.15 6.70
CA MET A 124 3.76 11.75 6.95
C MET A 124 4.28 12.60 5.80
N ASP A 125 3.57 12.67 4.66
CA ASP A 125 4.02 13.30 3.41
C ASP A 125 5.48 12.98 3.05
N ARG A 126 5.83 11.70 3.18
CA ARG A 126 7.23 11.27 3.06
C ARG A 126 7.34 9.88 2.46
N PHE A 127 8.19 9.77 1.43
CA PHE A 127 8.59 8.47 0.91
C PHE A 127 9.69 7.85 1.78
N GLN A 128 9.33 6.79 2.50
CA GLN A 128 10.16 6.20 3.55
C GLN A 128 9.92 4.71 3.67
N LEU A 129 10.75 4.03 4.47
CA LEU A 129 10.52 2.64 4.86
C LEU A 129 9.25 2.50 5.74
N TYR A 130 8.88 1.28 6.11
CA TYR A 130 7.71 1.03 6.96
C TYR A 130 7.97 1.48 8.39
N ASP A 131 7.01 2.15 9.03
CA ASP A 131 7.11 2.49 10.45
C ASP A 131 6.58 1.34 11.33
N TYR A 132 7.46 0.74 12.13
CA TYR A 132 7.13 -0.32 13.07
C TYR A 132 6.78 0.17 14.48
N PHE A 133 6.56 1.47 14.70
CA PHE A 133 6.30 2.02 16.04
C PHE A 133 5.15 1.30 16.77
N ASN A 134 4.05 1.04 16.07
CA ASN A 134 2.87 0.33 16.60
C ASN A 134 3.14 -1.15 16.92
N GLU A 135 4.21 -1.74 16.39
CA GLU A 135 4.65 -3.12 16.66
C GLU A 135 5.65 -3.22 17.84
N GLY A 136 5.96 -2.11 18.51
CA GLY A 136 6.74 -2.08 19.74
C GLY A 136 7.82 -0.99 19.77
N SER A 137 7.93 -0.31 20.92
CA SER A 137 8.94 0.72 21.14
C SER A 137 10.36 0.16 20.93
N GLY A 138 11.05 0.66 19.90
CA GLY A 138 12.41 0.24 19.55
C GLY A 138 12.55 -0.69 18.33
N ARG A 139 11.44 -1.12 17.71
CA ARG A 139 11.50 -2.00 16.54
C ARG A 139 12.16 -1.36 15.32
N ASN A 140 11.89 -0.08 15.06
CA ASN A 140 12.63 0.71 14.07
C ASN A 140 14.13 0.74 14.36
N LYS A 141 14.53 0.86 15.64
CA LYS A 141 15.95 0.85 16.01
C LYS A 141 16.57 -0.52 15.77
N ALA A 142 15.85 -1.60 16.05
CA ALA A 142 16.33 -2.95 15.79
C ALA A 142 16.50 -3.24 14.29
N LEU A 143 15.59 -2.72 13.44
CA LEU A 143 15.59 -2.99 12.00
C LEU A 143 16.47 -2.02 11.20
N TYR A 144 16.48 -0.74 11.57
CA TYR A 144 17.11 0.34 10.81
C TYR A 144 18.32 0.96 11.53
N GLY A 145 18.59 0.58 12.78
CA GLY A 145 19.60 1.23 13.62
C GLY A 145 19.19 2.61 14.15
N LEU A 146 18.03 3.14 13.72
CA LEU A 146 17.52 4.48 14.03
C LEU A 146 16.18 4.40 14.77
N ARG A 147 15.92 5.34 15.69
CA ARG A 147 14.60 5.40 16.35
C ARG A 147 13.47 5.78 15.39
N GLY A 148 13.77 6.66 14.43
CA GLY A 148 12.84 7.06 13.38
C GLY A 148 12.96 6.20 12.13
N VAL A 149 12.13 6.51 11.14
CA VAL A 149 12.09 5.80 9.86
C VAL A 149 12.96 6.53 8.83
N PRO A 150 13.88 5.84 8.14
CA PRO A 150 14.68 6.47 7.10
C PRO A 150 13.84 6.75 5.84
N ALA A 151 14.11 7.88 5.20
CA ALA A 151 13.59 8.16 3.87
C ALA A 151 14.27 7.25 2.85
N ILE A 152 13.57 6.95 1.76
CA ILE A 152 14.18 6.28 0.61
C ILE A 152 14.84 7.35 -0.28
N PRO A 153 16.17 7.31 -0.50
CA PRO A 153 16.88 8.37 -1.19
C PRO A 153 16.75 8.22 -2.71
N ILE A 154 15.59 8.58 -3.27
CA ILE A 154 15.34 8.43 -4.72
C ILE A 154 16.37 9.19 -5.57
N SER A 155 16.95 10.27 -5.05
CA SER A 155 18.03 11.02 -5.70
C SER A 155 19.31 10.21 -5.94
N GLU A 156 19.46 9.06 -5.29
CA GLU A 156 20.61 8.16 -5.46
C GLU A 156 20.40 7.12 -6.57
N ILE A 157 19.21 7.08 -7.18
CA ILE A 157 18.96 6.24 -8.36
C ILE A 157 19.63 6.91 -9.56
N GLN A 158 20.66 6.26 -10.09
CA GLN A 158 21.43 6.68 -11.27
C GLN A 158 21.00 5.94 -12.52
#